data_AF-A0A2N1DHE4-F1
#
_entry.id   AF-A0A2N1DHE4-F1
#
_cell.length_a   1.000
_cell.length_b   1.000
_cell.length_c   1.000
_cell.angle_alpha   90.00
_cell.angle_beta   90.00
_cell.angle_gamma   90.00
#
_symmetry.space_group_name_H-M   'P 1'
#
loop_
_entity.id
_entity.type
_entity.pdbx_description
1 polymer ?
#
loop_
_entity_poly.entity_id
_entity_poly.type
_entity_poly.pdbx_seq_one_letter_code
_entity_poly.pdbx_strand_id
1 'polypeptide(L)'
;MFMPAEIVKQHYIALAKSLKIYRSAPLDRELLKASHHFYKNLYAAAKAHPNLIFAQPQLYKPQLPFVVNLAFNSAVLTCLLAVRNKLDPSVTIQLMCGSLSIYALEQASIEKHYQTDKDNESL
;
A
#
# COMPACT_ATOMS: atom_id res chain seq x y z
N MET A 1 23.91 4.26 6.08
CA MET A 1 23.33 4.23 4.72
C MET A 1 22.47 2.98 4.64
N PHE A 2 21.13 3.10 4.55
CA PHE A 2 20.27 1.93 4.41
C PHE A 2 20.43 1.34 3.00
N MET A 3 20.54 0.02 2.88
CA MET A 3 20.53 -0.63 1.58
C MET A 3 19.16 -0.41 0.88
N PRO A 4 19.11 -0.21 -0.45
CA PRO A 4 17.85 0.01 -1.18
C PRO A 4 16.76 -1.02 -0.89
N ALA A 5 17.15 -2.30 -0.72
CA ALA A 5 16.22 -3.37 -0.36
C ALA A 5 15.57 -3.17 1.02
N GLU A 6 16.30 -2.59 1.98
CA GLU A 6 15.81 -2.36 3.34
C GLU A 6 14.76 -1.25 3.39
N ILE A 7 14.91 -0.22 2.55
CA ILE A 7 13.91 0.87 2.41
C ILE A 7 12.56 0.29 1.98
N VAL A 8 12.55 -0.49 0.91
CA VAL A 8 11.34 -1.12 0.37
C VAL A 8 10.72 -2.06 1.41
N LYS A 9 11.53 -2.92 2.01
CA LYS A 9 11.11 -3.87 3.04
C LYS A 9 10.43 -3.18 4.22
N GLN A 10 10.99 -2.08 4.72
CA GLN A 10 10.40 -1.31 5.81
C GLN A 10 9.00 -0.78 5.46
N HIS A 11 8.79 -0.31 4.23
CA HIS A 11 7.46 0.14 3.80
C HIS A 11 6.45 -1.02 3.73
N TYR A 12 6.85 -2.20 3.24
CA TYR A 12 5.97 -3.38 3.26
C TYR A 12 5.62 -3.83 4.67
N ILE A 13 6.59 -3.85 5.59
CA ILE A 13 6.35 -4.19 7.00
C ILE A 13 5.39 -3.18 7.65
N ALA A 14 5.60 -1.88 7.41
CA ALA A 14 4.74 -0.83 7.94
C ALA A 14 3.31 -0.91 7.38
N LEU A 15 3.16 -1.23 6.08
CA LEU A 15 1.86 -1.44 5.46
C LEU A 15 1.13 -2.64 6.07
N ALA A 16 1.80 -3.79 6.20
CA ALA A 16 1.19 -4.99 6.78
C ALA A 16 0.72 -4.74 8.22
N LYS A 17 1.50 -4.00 9.02
CA LYS A 17 1.09 -3.56 10.37
C LYS A 17 -0.13 -2.64 10.31
N SER A 18 -0.17 -1.69 9.38
CA SER A 18 -1.30 -0.76 9.22
C SER A 18 -2.58 -1.51 8.87
N LEU A 19 -2.54 -2.42 7.89
CA LEU A 19 -3.69 -3.25 7.51
C LEU A 19 -4.22 -4.09 8.67
N LYS A 20 -3.33 -4.65 9.50
CA LYS A 20 -3.72 -5.38 10.71
C LYS A 20 -4.48 -4.48 11.70
N ILE A 21 -4.04 -3.23 11.89
CA ILE A 21 -4.71 -2.29 12.79
C ILE A 21 -6.09 -1.91 12.24
N TYR A 22 -6.19 -1.61 10.94
CA TYR A 22 -7.49 -1.32 10.30
C TYR A 22 -8.51 -2.45 10.49
N ARG A 23 -8.08 -3.71 10.58
CA ARG A 23 -8.96 -4.87 10.81
C ARG A 23 -9.38 -5.08 12.26
N SER A 24 -8.62 -4.55 13.22
CA SER A 24 -8.75 -4.92 14.64
C SER A 24 -9.11 -3.76 15.56
N ALA A 25 -8.99 -2.52 15.09
CA ALA A 25 -9.27 -1.33 15.84
C ALA A 25 -10.36 -0.47 15.17
N PRO A 26 -11.14 0.30 15.93
CA PRO A 26 -12.01 1.33 15.38
C PRO A 26 -11.22 2.32 14.50
N LEU A 27 -11.87 2.82 13.45
CA LEU A 27 -11.33 3.92 12.67
C LEU A 27 -11.38 5.22 13.50
N ASP A 28 -10.26 5.54 14.12
CA ASP A 28 -10.12 6.76 14.91
C ASP A 28 -9.14 7.77 14.28
N ARG A 29 -9.04 8.93 14.90
CA ARG A 29 -8.16 10.01 14.44
C ARG A 29 -6.69 9.61 14.45
N GLU A 30 -6.27 8.73 15.35
CA GLU A 30 -4.87 8.32 15.46
C GLU A 30 -4.48 7.36 14.34
N LEU A 31 -5.38 6.44 13.96
CA LEU A 31 -5.19 5.59 12.79
C LEU A 31 -5.10 6.40 11.50
N LEU A 32 -5.92 7.44 11.35
CA LEU A 32 -5.85 8.35 10.20
C LEU A 32 -4.51 9.09 10.15
N LYS A 33 -4.03 9.62 11.29
CA LYS A 33 -2.72 10.28 11.40
C LYS A 33 -1.58 9.31 11.07
N ALA A 34 -1.64 8.07 11.58
CA ALA A 34 -0.64 7.05 11.32
C ALA A 34 -0.60 6.68 9.82
N SER A 35 -1.76 6.54 9.20
CA SER A 35 -1.89 6.28 7.76
C SER A 35 -1.29 7.40 6.92
N HIS A 36 -1.60 8.65 7.27
CA HIS A 36 -1.05 9.83 6.62
C HIS A 36 0.48 9.92 6.81
N HIS A 37 0.98 9.64 8.01
CA HIS A 37 2.41 9.61 8.29
C HIS A 37 3.13 8.54 7.46
N PHE A 38 2.58 7.32 7.40
CA PHE A 38 3.11 6.26 6.55
C PHE A 38 3.22 6.69 5.09
N TYR A 39 2.16 7.29 4.53
CA TYR A 39 2.18 7.70 3.13
C TYR A 39 3.03 8.93 2.83
N LYS A 40 3.16 9.85 3.79
CA LYS A 40 4.15 10.93 3.70
C LYS A 40 5.57 10.36 3.58
N ASN A 41 5.89 9.32 4.35
CA ASN A 41 7.20 8.66 4.28
C ASN A 41 7.38 7.89 2.97
N LEU A 42 6.36 7.16 2.50
CA LEU A 42 6.41 6.46 1.21
C LEU A 42 6.56 7.44 0.03
N TYR A 43 5.84 8.56 0.05
CA TYR A 43 5.97 9.63 -0.95
C TYR A 43 7.38 10.22 -0.94
N ALA A 44 7.94 10.51 0.23
CA ALA A 44 9.31 10.99 0.36
C ALA A 44 10.33 9.98 -0.21
N ALA A 45 10.16 8.69 0.08
CA ALA A 45 10.99 7.63 -0.48
C ALA A 45 10.85 7.53 -2.00
N ALA A 46 9.64 7.70 -2.55
CA ALA A 46 9.39 7.71 -3.99
C ALA A 46 10.09 8.89 -4.69
N LYS A 47 10.20 10.05 -4.03
CA LYS A 47 10.97 11.19 -4.54
C LYS A 47 12.48 10.97 -4.46
N ALA A 48 12.97 10.39 -3.36
CA ALA A 48 14.40 10.14 -3.16
C ALA A 48 14.93 8.99 -4.04
N HIS A 49 14.12 7.96 -4.26
CA HIS A 49 14.49 6.73 -4.94
C HIS A 49 13.39 6.29 -5.93
N PRO A 50 13.08 7.09 -6.97
CA PRO A 50 11.95 6.84 -7.86
C PRO A 50 12.04 5.48 -8.58
N ASN A 51 13.22 5.13 -9.11
CA ASN A 51 13.40 3.86 -9.81
C ASN A 51 13.17 2.64 -8.88
N LEU A 52 13.57 2.77 -7.61
CA LEU A 52 13.41 1.71 -6.63
C LEU A 52 11.94 1.52 -6.25
N ILE A 53 11.22 2.61 -5.95
CA ILE A 53 9.83 2.56 -5.48
C ILE A 53 8.87 2.26 -6.63
N PHE A 54 9.00 2.94 -7.78
CA PHE A 54 8.08 2.78 -8.90
C PHE A 54 8.27 1.47 -9.68
N ALA A 55 9.36 0.73 -9.47
CA ALA A 55 9.51 -0.63 -10.00
C ALA A 55 8.73 -1.67 -9.18
N GLN A 56 8.39 -1.39 -7.92
CA GLN A 56 7.78 -2.38 -7.02
C GLN A 56 6.47 -3.01 -7.52
N PRO A 57 5.58 -2.31 -8.23
CA PRO A 57 4.37 -2.93 -8.79
C PRO A 57 4.64 -4.08 -9.77
N GLN A 58 5.82 -4.11 -10.39
CA GLN A 58 6.25 -5.20 -11.30
C GLN A 58 6.90 -6.37 -10.54
N LEU A 59 7.19 -6.20 -9.24
CA LEU A 59 7.91 -7.16 -8.42
C LEU A 59 6.96 -7.78 -7.39
N TYR A 60 6.14 -8.73 -7.87
CA TYR A 60 5.20 -9.47 -7.01
C TYR A 60 5.94 -10.17 -5.87
N LYS A 61 5.40 -10.05 -4.65
CA LYS A 61 5.99 -10.64 -3.44
C LYS A 61 5.12 -11.80 -2.96
N PRO A 62 5.38 -13.05 -3.40
CA PRO A 62 4.54 -14.20 -3.08
C PRO A 62 4.51 -14.55 -1.59
N GLN A 63 5.52 -14.13 -0.82
CA GLN A 63 5.60 -14.34 0.62
C GLN A 63 4.71 -13.38 1.42
N LEU A 64 4.14 -12.35 0.78
CA LEU A 64 3.25 -11.39 1.42
C LEU A 64 1.79 -11.71 1.08
N PRO A 65 0.84 -11.42 1.99
CA PRO A 65 -0.58 -11.59 1.67
C PRO A 65 -0.98 -10.79 0.42
N PHE A 66 -1.89 -11.33 -0.37
CA PHE A 66 -2.31 -10.76 -1.65
C PHE A 66 -2.76 -9.30 -1.52
N VAL A 67 -3.58 -9.00 -0.52
CA VAL A 67 -4.06 -7.63 -0.23
C VAL A 67 -2.93 -6.65 0.08
N VAL A 68 -1.82 -7.10 0.67
CA VAL A 68 -0.65 -6.25 0.92
C VAL A 68 0.00 -5.84 -0.40
N ASN A 69 0.12 -6.77 -1.35
CA ASN A 69 0.61 -6.47 -2.69
C ASN A 69 -0.33 -5.50 -3.42
N LEU A 70 -1.64 -5.75 -3.39
CA LEU A 70 -2.64 -4.87 -4.03
C LEU A 70 -2.62 -3.45 -3.46
N ALA A 71 -2.68 -3.32 -2.14
CA ALA A 71 -2.70 -2.02 -1.48
C ALA A 71 -1.41 -1.23 -1.77
N PHE A 72 -0.25 -1.88 -1.68
CA PHE A 72 1.03 -1.25 -1.97
C PHE A 72 1.13 -0.79 -3.42
N ASN A 73 0.80 -1.68 -4.36
CA ASN A 73 0.88 -1.39 -5.80
C ASN A 73 -0.05 -0.24 -6.17
N SER A 74 -1.27 -0.23 -5.63
CA SER A 74 -2.25 0.83 -5.89
C SER A 74 -1.77 2.19 -5.37
N ALA A 75 -1.19 2.23 -4.16
CA ALA A 75 -0.64 3.47 -3.62
C ALA A 75 0.57 3.96 -4.42
N VAL A 76 1.46 3.06 -4.85
CA VAL A 76 2.64 3.42 -5.67
C VAL A 76 2.23 3.89 -7.06
N LEU A 77 1.26 3.24 -7.70
CA LEU A 77 0.74 3.68 -9.01
C LEU A 77 0.01 5.01 -8.90
N THR A 78 -0.77 5.22 -7.84
CA THR A 78 -1.40 6.52 -7.53
C THR A 78 -0.34 7.61 -7.38
N CYS A 79 0.72 7.34 -6.62
CA CYS A 79 1.86 8.26 -6.47
C CYS A 79 2.54 8.55 -7.81
N LEU A 80 2.81 7.52 -8.61
CA LEU A 80 3.44 7.66 -9.93
C LEU A 80 2.61 8.56 -10.86
N LEU A 81 1.30 8.30 -10.95
CA LEU A 81 0.38 9.09 -11.77
C LEU A 81 0.33 10.53 -11.27
N ALA A 82 0.20 10.75 -9.97
CA ALA A 82 0.13 12.08 -9.38
C ALA A 82 1.41 12.89 -9.60
N VAL A 83 2.59 12.27 -9.40
CA VAL A 83 3.89 12.91 -9.63
C VAL A 83 4.08 13.27 -11.10
N ARG A 84 3.73 12.37 -12.02
CA ARG A 84 3.81 12.63 -13.47
C ARG A 84 2.90 13.79 -13.91
N ASN A 85 1.73 13.91 -13.30
CA ASN A 85 0.77 14.98 -13.57
C ASN A 85 1.00 16.24 -12.71
N LYS A 86 2.08 16.29 -11.92
CA LYS A 86 2.43 17.42 -11.05
C LYS A 86 1.30 17.82 -10.09
N LEU A 87 0.53 16.84 -9.61
CA LEU A 87 -0.47 17.08 -8.57
C LEU A 87 0.19 17.56 -7.28
N ASP A 88 -0.56 18.33 -6.51
CA ASP A 88 -0.10 18.81 -5.21
C ASP A 88 0.30 17.63 -4.28
N PRO A 89 1.42 17.75 -3.52
CA PRO A 89 1.86 16.68 -2.63
C PRO A 89 0.82 16.28 -1.57
N SER A 90 0.06 17.23 -1.02
CA SER A 90 -0.97 16.93 -0.02
C SER A 90 -2.13 16.14 -0.63
N VAL A 91 -2.56 16.51 -1.83
CA VAL A 91 -3.58 15.77 -2.60
C VAL A 91 -3.07 14.37 -2.92
N THR A 92 -1.81 14.25 -3.35
CA THR A 92 -1.18 12.95 -3.65
C THR A 92 -1.18 12.02 -2.44
N ILE A 93 -0.73 12.51 -1.29
CA ILE A 93 -0.70 11.73 -0.05
C ILE A 93 -2.12 11.31 0.35
N GLN A 94 -3.11 12.21 0.24
CA GLN A 94 -4.49 11.89 0.59
C GLN A 94 -5.09 10.82 -0.34
N LEU A 95 -4.78 10.86 -1.63
CA LEU A 95 -5.20 9.81 -2.58
C LEU A 95 -4.56 8.46 -2.23
N MET A 96 -3.28 8.44 -1.86
CA MET A 96 -2.61 7.23 -1.37
C MET A 96 -3.25 6.70 -0.08
N CYS A 97 -3.62 7.58 0.87
CA CYS A 97 -4.39 7.21 2.07
C CYS A 97 -5.75 6.59 1.70
N GLY A 98 -6.41 7.13 0.67
CA GLY A 98 -7.63 6.55 0.10
C GLY A 98 -7.43 5.11 -0.37
N SER A 99 -6.33 4.83 -1.08
CA SER A 99 -5.99 3.46 -1.49
C SER A 99 -5.89 2.50 -0.30
N LEU A 100 -5.18 2.87 0.78
CA LEU A 100 -5.12 2.01 1.98
C LEU A 100 -6.50 1.75 2.55
N SER A 101 -7.30 2.80 2.72
CA SER A 101 -8.60 2.71 3.36
C SER A 101 -9.51 1.75 2.61
N ILE A 102 -9.55 1.83 1.28
CA ILE A 102 -10.33 0.93 0.42
C ILE A 102 -9.86 -0.53 0.61
N TYR A 103 -8.58 -0.81 0.40
CA TYR A 103 -8.09 -2.20 0.47
C TYR A 103 -8.11 -2.77 1.88
N ALA A 104 -7.99 -1.94 2.92
CA ALA A 104 -8.07 -2.37 4.30
C ALA A 104 -9.50 -2.72 4.71
N LEU A 105 -10.48 -1.89 4.34
CA LEU A 105 -11.88 -2.07 4.70
C LEU A 105 -12.54 -3.18 3.87
N GLU A 106 -12.20 -3.28 2.59
CA GLU A 106 -12.72 -4.32 1.69
C GLU A 106 -11.92 -5.63 1.74
N GLN A 107 -10.92 -5.72 2.63
CA GLN A 107 -10.00 -6.85 2.68
C GLN A 107 -10.73 -8.20 2.75
N ALA A 108 -11.73 -8.33 3.63
CA ALA A 108 -12.48 -9.57 3.80
C ALA A 108 -13.30 -9.94 2.54
N SER A 109 -13.88 -8.94 1.86
CA SER A 109 -14.63 -9.14 0.63
C SER A 109 -13.72 -9.60 -0.52
N ILE A 110 -12.54 -8.98 -0.64
CA ILE A 110 -11.52 -9.33 -1.63
C ILE A 110 -10.97 -10.74 -1.38
N GLU A 111 -10.63 -11.06 -0.13
CA GLU A 111 -10.12 -12.38 0.26
C GLU A 111 -11.15 -13.49 -0.03
N LYS A 112 -12.44 -13.24 0.22
CA LYS A 112 -13.52 -14.19 -0.07
C LYS A 112 -13.64 -14.48 -1.58
N HIS A 113 -13.66 -13.46 -2.43
CA HIS A 113 -13.74 -13.66 -3.88
C HIS A 113 -12.54 -14.46 -4.40
N TYR A 114 -11.33 -14.14 -3.93
CA TYR A 114 -10.13 -14.83 -4.37
C TYR A 114 -10.05 -16.30 -3.90
N GLN A 115 -10.63 -16.62 -2.75
CA GLN A 115 -10.77 -18.01 -2.30
C GLN A 115 -11.78 -18.79 -3.16
N THR A 116 -12.85 -18.13 -3.61
CA THR A 116 -13.88 -18.77 -4.45
C THR A 116 -13.33 -19.18 -5.81
N ASP A 117 -12.41 -18.41 -6.40
CA ASP A 117 -11.75 -18.76 -7.66
C ASP A 117 -10.80 -19.96 -7.53
N LYS A 118 -10.12 -20.13 -6.40
CA LYS A 118 -9.27 -21.31 -6.15
C LYS A 118 -10.09 -22.59 -5.98
N ASP A 119 -11.26 -22.49 -5.37
CA ASP A 119 -12.17 -23.63 -5.25
C ASP A 119 -12.75 -24.01 -6.63
N ASN A 120 -12.97 -23.02 -7.50
CA ASN A 120 -13.44 -23.23 -8.87
C ASN A 120 -12.37 -23.74 -9.87
N GLU A 121 -11.07 -23.53 -9.60
CA GLU A 121 -9.97 -24.14 -10.38
C GLU A 121 -9.71 -25.62 -10.00
N SER A 122 -10.41 -26.14 -8.99
CA SER A 122 -10.24 -27.51 -8.48
C SER A 122 -11.37 -28.49 -8.83
N LEU A 123 -12.23 -28.13 -9.80
CA LEU A 123 -13.30 -28.97 -10.39
C LEU A 123 -13.04 -29.24 -11.87
#